data_AF-A0A1V5Q0E7-F1
#
_entry.id   AF-A0A1V5Q0E7-F1
#
_cell.length_a   1.000
_cell.length_b   1.000
_cell.length_c   1.000
_cell.angle_alpha   90.00
_cell.angle_beta   90.00
_cell.angle_gamma   90.00
#
_symmetry.space_group_name_H-M   'P 1'
#
loop_
_entity.id
_entity.type
_entity.pdbx_description
1 polymer ?
#
loop_
_entity_poly.entity_id
_entity_poly.type
_entity_poly.pdbx_seq_one_letter_code
_entity_poly.pdbx_strand_id
1 'polypeptide(L)'
;MKALKSIIHGLGLAGINLGSVLLGFAVYVLLRPAPQLAVQLPVAVIASVLGFALWDHLGKVWFAESAALRGWKEFGGVYLTALLWAPLIFVPLHYLGRGYVTAFSNVTAFWAFQLPVNIIVLGGVCVWYAHGNRVNRLPASPGAG
;
A
#
# COMPACT_ATOMS: atom_id res chain seq x y z
N MET A 1 -3.80 16.94 12.45
CA MET A 1 -3.25 15.56 12.58
C MET A 1 -3.80 14.56 11.56
N LYS A 2 -5.12 14.50 11.31
CA LYS A 2 -5.71 13.52 10.35
C LYS A 2 -5.19 13.66 8.90
N ALA A 3 -5.12 14.88 8.37
CA ALA A 3 -4.60 15.12 7.02
C ALA A 3 -3.13 14.68 6.87
N LEU A 4 -2.26 15.07 7.82
CA LEU A 4 -0.86 14.66 7.82
C LEU A 4 -0.72 13.14 7.87
N LYS A 5 -1.52 12.45 8.68
CA LYS A 5 -1.57 10.98 8.72
C LYS A 5 -1.90 10.39 7.36
N SER A 6 -2.96 10.88 6.71
CA SER A 6 -3.33 10.41 5.36
C SER A 6 -2.21 10.65 4.36
N ILE A 7 -1.54 11.80 4.40
CA ILE A 7 -0.40 12.13 3.51
C ILE A 7 0.77 11.17 3.72
N ILE A 8 1.16 10.89 4.97
CA ILE A 8 2.28 10.00 5.30
C ILE A 8 1.98 8.56 4.87
N HIS A 9 0.79 8.05 5.21
CA HIS A 9 0.38 6.71 4.80
C HIS A 9 0.19 6.60 3.29
N GLY A 10 -0.30 7.65 2.63
CA GLY A 10 -0.39 7.70 1.17
C GLY A 10 1.00 7.66 0.51
N LEU A 11 1.96 8.41 1.05
CA LEU A 11 3.36 8.35 0.61
C LEU A 11 3.94 6.95 0.79
N GLY A 12 3.75 6.35 1.97
CA GLY A 12 4.17 4.98 2.26
C GLY A 12 3.57 3.96 1.28
N LEU A 13 2.25 4.03 1.05
CA LEU A 13 1.55 3.16 0.11
C LEU A 13 2.04 3.33 -1.33
N ALA A 14 2.26 4.57 -1.79
CA ALA A 14 2.80 4.83 -3.12
C ALA A 14 4.22 4.26 -3.29
N GLY A 15 5.08 4.42 -2.27
CA GLY A 15 6.42 3.84 -2.25
C GLY A 15 6.41 2.31 -2.25
N ILE A 16 5.54 1.70 -1.44
CA ILE A 16 5.35 0.25 -1.40
C ILE A 16 4.89 -0.27 -2.76
N ASN A 17 3.84 0.32 -3.35
CA ASN A 17 3.35 -0.08 -4.67
C ASN A 17 4.46 -0.04 -5.74
N LEU A 18 5.27 1.03 -5.74
CA LEU A 18 6.39 1.14 -6.67
C LEU A 18 7.42 0.04 -6.43
N GLY A 19 7.84 -0.16 -5.18
CA GLY A 19 8.77 -1.22 -4.80
C GLY A 19 8.25 -2.62 -5.14
N SER A 20 6.96 -2.87 -4.95
CA SER A 20 6.30 -4.13 -5.28
C SER A 20 6.23 -4.40 -6.79
N VAL A 21 5.98 -3.37 -7.62
CA VAL A 21 6.05 -3.50 -9.08
C VAL A 21 7.47 -3.82 -9.54
N LEU A 22 8.48 -3.19 -8.94
CA LEU A 22 9.89 -3.48 -9.22
C LEU A 22 10.29 -4.89 -8.77
N LEU A 23 9.83 -5.32 -7.59
CA LEU A 23 10.04 -6.68 -7.08
C LEU A 23 9.40 -7.73 -8.00
N GLY A 24 8.16 -7.51 -8.44
CA GLY A 24 7.49 -8.40 -9.37
C GLY A 24 8.24 -8.52 -10.70
N PHE A 25 8.82 -7.41 -11.19
CA PHE A 25 9.68 -7.44 -12.36
C PHE A 25 10.96 -8.25 -12.12
N ALA A 26 11.60 -8.07 -10.96
CA ALA A 26 12.79 -8.85 -10.59
C ALA A 26 12.49 -10.35 -10.52
N VAL A 27 11.37 -10.75 -9.92
CA VAL A 27 10.93 -12.17 -9.89
C VAL A 27 10.66 -12.69 -11.30
N TYR A 28 10.00 -11.91 -12.16
CA TYR A 28 9.82 -12.28 -13.56
C TYR A 28 11.15 -12.57 -14.27
N VAL A 29 12.18 -11.73 -14.07
CA VAL A 29 13.49 -11.93 -14.69
C VAL A 29 14.10 -13.28 -14.30
N LEU A 30 13.87 -13.75 -13.07
CA LEU A 30 14.35 -15.04 -12.58
C LEU A 30 13.55 -16.24 -13.12
N LEU A 31 12.29 -16.05 -13.52
CA LEU A 31 11.36 -17.13 -13.92
C LEU A 31 11.13 -17.21 -15.44
N ARG A 32 11.98 -16.57 -16.25
CA ARG A 32 11.87 -16.66 -17.72
C ARG A 32 11.92 -18.14 -18.17
N PRO A 33 11.09 -18.55 -19.16
CA PRO A 33 10.40 -17.71 -20.15
C PRO A 33 8.93 -17.36 -19.82
N ALA A 34 8.49 -17.44 -18.56
CA ALA A 34 7.08 -17.16 -18.21
C ALA A 34 6.62 -15.75 -18.66
N PRO A 35 5.32 -15.55 -18.99
CA PRO A 35 4.80 -14.24 -19.36
C PRO A 35 4.97 -13.21 -18.25
N GLN A 36 5.53 -12.04 -18.56
CA GLN A 36 5.88 -11.02 -17.55
C GLN A 36 4.69 -10.61 -16.68
N LEU A 37 3.56 -10.24 -17.29
CA LEU A 37 2.38 -9.80 -16.51
C LEU A 37 1.83 -10.92 -15.62
N ALA A 38 1.90 -12.17 -16.06
CA ALA A 38 1.41 -13.32 -15.29
C ALA A 38 2.23 -13.57 -14.01
N VAL A 39 3.50 -13.15 -13.98
CA VAL A 39 4.38 -13.27 -12.80
C VAL A 39 4.40 -11.97 -12.01
N GLN A 40 4.66 -10.84 -12.68
CA GLN A 40 4.89 -9.56 -12.05
C GLN A 40 3.64 -9.05 -11.32
N LEU A 41 2.46 -9.16 -11.92
CA LEU A 41 1.24 -8.59 -11.35
C LEU A 41 0.84 -9.29 -10.03
N PRO A 42 0.73 -10.64 -9.96
CA PRO A 42 0.42 -11.32 -8.70
C PRO A 42 1.45 -11.04 -7.60
N VAL A 43 2.74 -11.06 -7.94
CA VAL A 43 3.81 -10.76 -6.97
C VAL A 43 3.67 -9.33 -6.46
N ALA A 44 3.44 -8.35 -7.34
CA ALA A 44 3.28 -6.96 -6.95
C ALA A 44 2.05 -6.74 -6.06
N VAL A 45 0.92 -7.39 -6.35
CA VAL A 45 -0.29 -7.31 -5.52
C VAL A 45 -0.03 -7.88 -4.12
N ILE A 46 0.52 -9.09 -4.03
CA ILE A 46 0.83 -9.75 -2.76
C ILE A 46 1.81 -8.90 -1.94
N ALA A 47 2.89 -8.44 -2.57
CA ALA A 47 3.90 -7.61 -1.92
C ALA A 47 3.33 -6.27 -1.45
N SER A 48 2.37 -5.68 -2.18
CA SER A 48 1.73 -4.42 -1.78
C SER A 48 0.85 -4.61 -0.55
N VAL A 49 0.06 -5.68 -0.51
CA VAL A 49 -0.78 -6.04 0.64
C VAL A 49 0.06 -6.31 1.88
N LEU A 50 1.06 -7.18 1.77
CA LEU A 50 1.93 -7.52 2.89
C LEU A 50 2.78 -6.32 3.34
N GLY A 51 3.33 -5.57 2.38
CA GLY A 51 4.15 -4.40 2.65
C GLY A 51 3.38 -3.31 3.37
N PHE A 52 2.13 -3.02 2.97
CA PHE A 52 1.33 -2.01 3.63
C PHE A 52 0.79 -2.47 4.99
N ALA A 53 0.40 -3.74 5.13
CA ALA A 53 0.05 -4.30 6.43
C ALA A 53 1.23 -4.20 7.41
N LEU A 54 2.45 -4.50 6.97
CA LEU A 54 3.66 -4.33 7.77
C LEU A 54 3.92 -2.85 8.09
N TRP A 55 3.81 -1.96 7.11
CA TRP A 55 3.98 -0.52 7.30
C TRP A 55 3.02 0.04 8.37
N ASP A 56 1.74 -0.30 8.28
CA ASP A 56 0.75 0.17 9.24
C ASP A 56 0.96 -0.44 10.63
N HIS A 57 1.40 -1.70 10.71
CA HIS A 57 1.80 -2.33 11.97
C HIS A 57 3.01 -1.62 12.61
N LEU A 58 4.09 -1.42 11.85
CA LEU A 58 5.28 -0.70 12.32
C LEU A 58 4.96 0.74 12.70
N GLY A 59 4.07 1.40 11.95
CA GLY A 59 3.59 2.74 12.26
C GLY A 59 2.97 2.84 13.66
N LYS A 60 2.24 1.81 14.10
CA LYS A 60 1.71 1.76 15.47
C LYS A 60 2.77 1.54 16.52
N VAL A 61 3.75 0.69 16.24
CA VAL A 61 4.85 0.39 17.17
C VAL A 61 5.71 1.63 17.38
N TRP A 62 6.02 2.36 16.31
CA TRP A 62 6.97 3.49 16.37
C TRP A 62 6.32 4.85 16.66
N PHE A 63 5.08 5.08 16.21
CA PHE A 63 4.40 6.38 16.33
C PHE A 63 3.13 6.34 17.20
N ALA A 64 2.96 5.26 17.96
CA ALA A 64 1.82 4.97 18.84
C ALA A 64 0.48 4.67 18.12
N GLU A 65 -0.49 4.19 18.89
CA GLU A 65 -1.88 3.87 18.47
C GLU A 65 -2.59 5.04 17.74
N SER A 66 -2.17 6.28 17.98
CA SER A 66 -2.72 7.46 17.33
C SER A 66 -2.38 7.55 15.83
N ALA A 67 -1.33 6.85 15.38
CA ALA A 67 -0.92 6.76 13.97
C ALA A 67 -1.77 5.79 13.14
N ALA A 68 -2.55 4.92 13.79
CA ALA A 68 -3.43 3.97 13.13
C ALA A 68 -4.51 4.67 12.30
N LEU A 69 -4.82 4.10 11.13
CA LEU A 69 -5.93 4.56 10.29
C LEU A 69 -7.28 4.17 10.92
N ARG A 70 -8.12 5.17 11.19
CA ARG A 70 -9.41 4.99 11.86
C ARG A 70 -10.54 5.53 10.98
N GLY A 71 -11.19 4.62 10.26
CA GLY A 71 -12.43 4.87 9.54
C GLY A 71 -12.25 5.27 8.06
N TRP A 72 -13.35 5.18 7.32
CA TRP A 72 -13.38 5.27 5.86
C TRP A 72 -12.82 6.58 5.28
N LYS A 73 -12.98 7.71 5.98
CA LYS A 73 -12.46 9.01 5.52
C LYS A 73 -10.92 9.04 5.51
N GLU A 74 -10.28 8.42 6.50
CA GLU A 74 -8.81 8.35 6.55
C GLU A 74 -8.29 7.43 5.43
N PHE A 75 -8.96 6.30 5.18
CA PHE A 75 -8.66 5.42 4.04
C PHE A 75 -8.84 6.13 2.70
N GLY A 76 -9.93 6.89 2.51
CA GLY A 76 -10.13 7.69 1.30
C GLY A 76 -9.04 8.75 1.12
N GLY A 77 -8.59 9.39 2.21
CA GLY A 77 -7.46 10.31 2.18
C GLY A 77 -6.14 9.64 1.79
N VAL A 78 -5.84 8.47 2.34
CA VAL A 78 -4.66 7.67 1.97
C VAL A 78 -4.70 7.27 0.51
N TYR A 79 -5.87 6.83 0.02
CA TYR A 79 -6.07 6.46 -1.37
C TYR A 79 -5.76 7.62 -2.33
N LEU A 80 -6.36 8.79 -2.11
CA LEU A 80 -6.16 9.95 -2.98
C LEU A 80 -4.73 10.48 -2.92
N THR A 81 -4.14 10.54 -1.73
CA THR A 81 -2.76 11.01 -1.56
C THR A 81 -1.74 10.03 -2.15
N ALA A 82 -1.97 8.72 -2.07
CA ALA A 82 -1.12 7.72 -2.72
C ALA A 82 -1.10 7.88 -4.25
N LEU A 83 -2.27 8.11 -4.87
CA LEU A 83 -2.36 8.38 -6.31
C LEU A 83 -1.62 9.66 -6.72
N LEU A 84 -1.63 10.69 -5.87
CA LEU A 84 -0.88 11.92 -6.11
C LEU A 84 0.63 11.71 -5.96
N TRP A 85 1.05 10.96 -4.93
CA TRP A 85 2.46 10.65 -4.69
C TRP A 85 3.05 9.74 -5.77
N ALA A 86 2.24 8.89 -6.39
CA ALA A 86 2.69 7.95 -7.42
C ALA A 86 3.51 8.62 -8.54
N PRO A 87 3.01 9.61 -9.30
CA PRO A 87 3.81 10.31 -10.31
C PRO A 87 4.94 11.15 -9.69
N LEU A 88 4.71 11.76 -8.52
CA LEU A 88 5.72 12.61 -7.86
C LEU A 88 6.97 11.82 -7.46
N ILE A 89 6.85 10.52 -7.19
CA ILE A 89 7.97 9.64 -6.88
C ILE A 89 8.48 8.95 -8.15
N PHE A 90 7.56 8.39 -8.95
CA PHE A 90 7.91 7.59 -10.13
C PHE A 90 8.63 8.41 -11.20
N VAL A 91 8.16 9.62 -11.50
CA VAL A 91 8.73 10.43 -12.59
C VAL A 91 10.17 10.84 -12.29
N PRO A 92 10.52 11.38 -11.11
CA PRO A 92 11.91 11.67 -10.78
C PRO A 92 12.80 10.43 -10.74
N LEU A 93 12.34 9.32 -10.15
CA LEU A 93 13.13 8.08 -10.13
C LEU A 93 13.38 7.53 -11.54
N HIS A 94 12.37 7.60 -12.42
CA HIS A 94 12.53 7.23 -13.81
C HIS A 94 13.54 8.13 -14.53
N TYR A 95 13.47 9.44 -14.32
CA TYR A 95 14.42 10.39 -14.91
C TYR A 95 15.85 10.09 -14.44
N LEU A 96 16.07 9.86 -13.15
CA LEU A 96 17.38 9.50 -12.61
C LEU A 96 17.89 8.17 -13.18
N GLY A 97 17.02 7.19 -13.39
CA GLY A 97 17.41 5.88 -13.92
C GLY A 97 17.60 5.83 -15.44
N ARG A 98 16.95 6.71 -16.22
CA ARG A 98 16.93 6.65 -17.69
C ARG A 98 17.51 7.88 -18.39
N GLY A 99 17.67 9.00 -17.69
CA GLY A 99 18.14 10.27 -18.24
C GLY A 99 17.08 11.09 -18.98
N TYR A 100 15.81 10.66 -18.97
CA TYR A 100 14.70 11.37 -19.61
C TYR A 100 13.37 11.21 -18.86
N VAL A 101 12.47 12.18 -19.07
CA VAL A 101 11.15 12.20 -18.44
C VAL A 101 10.27 11.12 -19.04
N THR A 102 9.64 10.33 -18.18
CA THR A 102 8.78 9.22 -18.61
C THR A 102 7.58 9.70 -19.42
N ALA A 103 7.07 8.84 -20.31
CA ALA A 103 5.84 9.12 -21.04
C ALA A 103 4.62 9.10 -20.11
N PHE A 104 3.60 9.90 -20.42
CA PHE A 104 2.35 9.92 -19.66
C PHE A 104 1.67 8.54 -19.57
N SER A 105 1.82 7.70 -20.61
CA SER A 105 1.31 6.32 -20.63
C SER A 105 1.89 5.44 -19.52
N ASN A 106 3.12 5.69 -19.07
CA ASN A 106 3.72 4.94 -17.96
C ASN A 106 3.09 5.35 -16.61
N VAL A 107 2.73 6.63 -16.46
CA VAL A 107 2.01 7.12 -15.28
C VAL A 107 0.61 6.53 -15.23
N THR A 108 -0.12 6.53 -16.36
CA THR A 108 -1.47 5.96 -16.41
C THR A 108 -1.46 4.45 -16.21
N ALA A 109 -0.46 3.73 -16.74
CA ALA A 109 -0.28 2.30 -16.47
C ALA A 109 -0.04 2.03 -14.97
N PHE A 110 0.78 2.86 -14.33
CA PHE A 110 1.01 2.73 -12.89
C PHE A 110 -0.24 3.03 -12.06
N TRP A 111 -1.04 4.03 -12.45
CA TRP A 111 -2.36 4.26 -11.84
C TRP A 111 -3.34 3.11 -12.08
N ALA A 112 -3.36 2.52 -13.28
CA ALA A 112 -4.21 1.36 -13.58
C ALA A 112 -3.91 0.16 -12.66
N PHE A 113 -2.65 0.01 -12.24
CA PHE A 113 -2.28 -0.91 -11.16
C PHE A 113 -2.72 -0.40 -9.78
N GLN A 114 -2.39 0.84 -9.42
CA GLN A 114 -2.63 1.35 -8.07
C GLN A 114 -4.11 1.47 -7.69
N LEU A 115 -4.99 1.87 -8.61
CA LEU A 115 -6.41 2.08 -8.33
C LEU A 115 -7.04 0.82 -7.69
N PRO A 116 -7.05 -0.37 -8.35
CA PRO A 116 -7.62 -1.57 -7.75
C PRO A 116 -6.79 -2.09 -6.56
N VAL A 117 -5.46 -2.00 -6.61
CA VAL A 117 -4.60 -2.54 -5.54
C VAL A 117 -4.76 -1.75 -4.25
N ASN A 118 -4.83 -0.43 -4.31
CA ASN A 118 -5.06 0.41 -3.12
C ASN A 118 -6.41 0.09 -2.48
N ILE A 119 -7.45 -0.21 -3.26
CA ILE A 119 -8.75 -0.65 -2.73
C ILE A 119 -8.58 -1.95 -1.96
N ILE A 120 -7.90 -2.94 -2.53
CA ILE A 120 -7.66 -4.24 -1.88
C ILE A 120 -6.85 -4.07 -0.59
N VAL A 121 -5.76 -3.31 -0.65
CA VAL A 121 -4.85 -3.07 0.48
C VAL A 121 -5.59 -2.37 1.62
N LEU A 122 -6.25 -1.24 1.34
CA LEU A 122 -6.94 -0.45 2.36
C LEU A 122 -8.19 -1.16 2.88
N GLY A 123 -8.91 -1.87 2.01
CA GLY A 123 -10.05 -2.70 2.37
C GLY A 123 -9.64 -3.85 3.31
N GLY A 124 -8.53 -4.54 3.01
CA GLY A 124 -7.98 -5.59 3.84
C GLY A 124 -7.59 -5.11 5.24
N VAL A 125 -6.90 -3.97 5.33
CA VAL A 125 -6.56 -3.34 6.61
C VAL A 125 -7.81 -2.89 7.37
N CYS A 126 -8.81 -2.33 6.69
CA CYS A 126 -10.07 -1.94 7.31
C CYS A 126 -10.81 -3.14 7.92
N VAL A 127 -10.88 -4.27 7.21
CA VAL A 127 -11.50 -5.51 7.70
C VAL A 127 -10.71 -6.09 8.88
N TRP A 128 -9.39 -6.10 8.79
CA TRP A 128 -8.51 -6.55 9.87
C TRP A 128 -8.79 -5.78 11.18
N TYR A 129 -8.94 -4.46 11.10
CA TYR A 129 -9.29 -3.65 12.28
C TYR A 129 -10.72 -3.82 12.77
N ALA A 130 -11.68 -4.01 11.86
CA ALA A 130 -13.04 -4.31 12.25
C ALA A 130 -13.11 -5.63 13.06
N HIS A 131 -12.33 -6.64 12.67
CA HIS A 131 -12.26 -7.92 13.39
C HIS A 131 -11.52 -7.81 14.73
N GLY A 132 -10.32 -7.21 14.76
CA GLY A 132 -9.54 -7.07 15.99
C GLY A 132 -10.27 -6.30 17.09
N ASN A 133 -11.02 -5.25 16.73
CA ASN A 133 -11.82 -4.49 17.69
C ASN A 133 -13.04 -5.25 18.22
N ARG A 134 -13.56 -6.26 17.50
CA ARG A 134 -14.66 -7.11 18.00
C ARG A 134 -14.15 -8.11 19.05
N VAL A 135 -12.99 -8.73 18.81
CA VAL A 135 -12.41 -9.71 19.74
C VAL A 135 -12.07 -9.06 21.09
N ASN A 136 -11.50 -7.85 21.08
CA ASN A 136 -11.12 -7.12 22.30
C ASN A 136 -12.31 -6.55 23.11
N ARG A 137 -13.54 -6.63 22.58
CA ARG A 137 -14.77 -6.15 23.26
C ARG A 137 -15.62 -7.27 23.85
N LEU A 138 -15.20 -8.53 23.73
CA LEU A 138 -15.88 -9.62 24.42
C LEU A 138 -15.67 -9.42 25.93
N PRO A 139 -16.76 -9.38 26.73
CA PRO A 139 -16.63 -9.24 28.17
C PRO A 139 -15.76 -10.37 28.70
N ALA A 140 -14.79 -10.05 29.56
CA ALA A 140 -14.03 -11.05 30.29
C ALA A 140 -15.03 -12.03 30.90
N SER A 141 -14.86 -13.32 30.61
CA SER A 141 -15.79 -14.37 31.06
C SER A 141 -16.08 -14.18 32.55
N PRO A 142 -17.35 -14.02 32.97
CA PRO A 142 -17.71 -13.70 34.35
C PRO A 142 -17.53 -14.88 35.34
N GLY A 143 -16.52 -15.73 35.17
CA GLY A 143 -16.37 -16.99 35.93
C GLY A 143 -14.94 -17.37 36.31
N ALA A 144 -13.99 -16.43 36.33
CA ALA A 144 -12.65 -16.67 36.89
C ALA A 144 -12.53 -16.01 38.26
N GLY A 145 -13.11 -16.64 39.28
CA GLY A 145 -13.05 -16.23 40.68
C GLY A 145 -13.48 -17.36 41.58
#